data_AF-A0A1Q6EA01-F1
#
_entry.id   AF-A0A1Q6EA01-F1
#
_cell.length_a   1.000
_cell.length_b   1.000
_cell.length_c   1.000
_cell.angle_alpha   90.00
_cell.angle_beta   90.00
_cell.angle_gamma   90.00
#
_symmetry.space_group_name_H-M   'P 1'
#
loop_
_entity.id
_entity.type
_entity.pdbx_description
1 polymer ?
#
loop_
_entity_poly.entity_id
_entity_poly.type
_entity_poly.pdbx_seq_one_letter_code
_entity_poly.pdbx_strand_id
1 'polypeptide(L)'
;MTAKLLLILRFYRSAMLLFCGAASLALAWVAKVHGTPIVPALLLGKALIYPLFLYVWIIPRYSDEFYYYRNLGIRRRTLLGVSCAVDFGLCCLLLNYSAALLHAAR
;
A
#
# COMPACT_ATOMS: atom_id res chain seq x y z
N MET A 1 -11.90 -19.63 -3.43
CA MET A 1 -11.02 -18.65 -2.72
C MET A 1 -10.28 -17.71 -3.69
N THR A 2 -9.81 -18.21 -4.84
CA THR A 2 -9.01 -17.46 -5.83
C THR A 2 -9.76 -16.29 -6.51
N ALA A 3 -11.03 -16.44 -6.85
CA ALA A 3 -11.80 -15.36 -7.51
C ALA A 3 -11.99 -14.12 -6.63
N LYS A 4 -12.20 -14.31 -5.32
CA LYS A 4 -12.31 -13.20 -4.35
C LYS A 4 -10.98 -12.46 -4.20
N LEU A 5 -9.86 -13.19 -4.20
CA LEU A 5 -8.51 -12.64 -4.15
C LEU A 5 -8.16 -11.83 -5.39
N LEU A 6 -8.49 -12.33 -6.59
CA LEU A 6 -8.31 -11.62 -7.86
C LEU A 6 -9.06 -10.30 -7.89
N LEU A 7 -10.29 -10.27 -7.37
CA LEU A 7 -11.09 -9.04 -7.28
C LEU A 7 -10.44 -8.00 -6.36
N ILE A 8 -9.96 -8.41 -5.19
CA ILE A 8 -9.23 -7.53 -4.26
C ILE A 8 -7.95 -6.99 -4.92
N LEU A 9 -7.24 -7.85 -5.65
CA LEU A 9 -6.03 -7.46 -6.36
C LEU A 9 -6.30 -6.48 -7.51
N ARG A 10 -7.45 -6.62 -8.19
CA ARG A 10 -7.89 -5.71 -9.26
C ARG A 10 -8.27 -4.34 -8.73
N PHE A 11 -8.93 -4.32 -7.58
CA PHE A 11 -9.22 -3.10 -6.82
C PHE A 11 -7.93 -2.41 -6.37
N TYR A 12 -7.00 -3.17 -5.78
CA TYR A 12 -5.68 -2.68 -5.38
C TYR A 12 -4.90 -2.07 -6.56
N ARG A 13 -4.88 -2.75 -7.71
CA ARG A 13 -4.23 -2.29 -8.94
C ARG A 13 -4.80 -0.97 -9.47
N SER A 14 -6.11 -0.77 -9.38
CA SER A 14 -6.78 0.39 -9.99
C SER A 14 -6.83 1.61 -9.04
N ALA A 15 -7.02 1.37 -7.74
CA ALA A 15 -7.21 2.43 -6.76
C ALA A 15 -5.95 2.78 -5.97
N MET A 16 -5.13 1.78 -5.66
CA MET A 16 -4.07 1.90 -4.65
C MET A 16 -2.68 1.94 -5.27
N LEU A 17 -2.47 1.28 -6.41
CA LEU A 17 -1.14 1.10 -7.01
C LEU A 17 -0.49 2.40 -7.47
N LEU A 18 -1.26 3.35 -8.00
CA LEU A 18 -0.72 4.66 -8.40
C LEU A 18 -0.23 5.47 -7.20
N PHE A 19 -1.03 5.55 -6.14
CA PHE A 19 -0.68 6.30 -4.93
C PHE A 19 0.43 5.60 -4.12
N CYS A 20 0.31 4.29 -3.94
CA CYS A 20 1.32 3.49 -3.27
C CYS A 20 2.63 3.47 -4.04
N GLY A 21 2.57 3.33 -5.37
CA GLY A 21 3.75 3.39 -6.24
C GLY A 21 4.48 4.72 -6.10
N ALA A 22 3.74 5.84 -6.15
CA ALA A 22 4.29 7.17 -5.92
C ALA A 22 4.90 7.32 -4.52
N ALA A 23 4.20 6.86 -3.48
CA ALA A 23 4.71 6.87 -2.12
C ALA A 23 5.98 6.01 -2.00
N SER A 24 6.01 4.79 -2.55
CA SER A 24 7.17 3.90 -2.49
C SER A 24 8.37 4.45 -3.26
N LEU A 25 8.16 5.11 -4.39
CA LEU A 25 9.21 5.85 -5.11
C LEU A 25 9.74 7.03 -4.30
N ALA A 26 8.86 7.82 -3.68
CA ALA A 26 9.27 8.93 -2.81
C ALA A 26 10.07 8.42 -1.60
N LEU A 27 9.63 7.32 -0.98
CA LEU A 27 10.33 6.69 0.15
C LEU A 27 11.70 6.15 -0.28
N ALA A 28 11.80 5.51 -1.45
CA ALA A 28 13.07 5.02 -1.99
C ALA A 28 14.03 6.17 -2.31
N TRP A 29 13.52 7.29 -2.84
CA TRP A 29 14.32 8.49 -3.09
C TRP A 29 14.83 9.10 -1.80
N VAL A 30 13.96 9.27 -0.80
CA VAL A 30 14.34 9.80 0.52
C VAL A 30 15.33 8.89 1.23
N ALA A 31 15.15 7.56 1.16
CA ALA A 31 16.11 6.60 1.70
C ALA A 31 17.48 6.70 1.02
N LYS A 32 17.53 6.99 -0.29
CA LYS A 32 18.78 7.25 -1.01
C LYS A 32 19.48 8.52 -0.54
N VAL A 33 18.72 9.59 -0.24
CA VAL A 33 19.28 10.90 0.15
C VAL A 33 19.69 10.94 1.63
N HIS A 34 18.91 10.34 2.53
CA HIS A 34 19.10 10.45 3.97
C HIS A 34 19.66 9.18 4.65
N GLY A 35 19.83 8.09 3.89
CA GLY A 35 20.40 6.84 4.37
C GLY A 35 19.41 5.94 5.12
N THR A 36 19.92 4.78 5.56
CA THR A 36 19.17 3.71 6.24
C THR A 36 18.50 4.08 7.59
N PRO A 37 18.96 5.04 8.43
CA PRO A 37 18.35 5.25 9.75
C PRO A 37 16.96 5.90 9.71
N ILE A 38 16.57 6.51 8.59
CA ILE A 38 15.27 7.21 8.44
C ILE A 38 14.15 6.28 7.95
N VAL A 39 14.49 5.10 7.45
CA VAL A 39 13.54 4.07 6.97
C VAL A 39 12.40 3.75 7.97
N PRO A 40 12.65 3.52 9.28
CA PRO A 40 11.57 3.22 10.22
C PRO A 40 10.60 4.41 10.41
N ALA A 41 11.12 5.65 10.45
CA ALA A 41 10.28 6.85 10.55
C ALA A 41 9.41 7.04 9.30
N LEU A 42 9.96 6.73 8.13
CA LEU A 42 9.27 6.78 6.84
C LEU A 42 8.15 5.74 6.74
N LEU A 43 8.40 4.51 7.20
CA LEU A 43 7.39 3.44 7.31
C LEU A 43 6.24 3.86 8.25
N LEU A 44 6.58 4.48 9.38
CA LEU A 44 5.60 4.99 10.34
C LEU A 44 4.73 6.11 9.75
N GLY A 45 5.34 7.02 8.99
CA GLY A 45 4.62 8.05 8.23
C GLY A 45 3.66 7.45 7.20
N LYS A 46 4.11 6.44 6.44
CA LYS A 46 3.25 5.72 5.49
C LYS A 46 2.09 5.01 6.22
N ALA A 47 2.35 4.42 7.39
CA ALA A 47 1.35 3.77 8.24
C ALA A 47 0.23 4.71 8.69
N LEU A 48 0.57 5.96 8.99
CA LEU A 48 -0.36 7.00 9.46
C LEU A 48 -1.15 7.63 8.31
N ILE A 49 -0.51 7.83 7.16
CA ILE A 49 -1.14 8.42 5.97
C ILE A 49 -2.13 7.43 5.34
N TYR A 50 -1.86 6.13 5.40
CA TYR A 50 -2.73 5.10 4.83
C TYR A 50 -4.19 5.12 5.31
N PRO A 51 -4.49 5.07 6.62
CA PRO A 51 -5.86 5.08 7.11
C PRO A 51 -6.57 6.39 6.73
N LEU A 52 -5.87 7.53 6.75
CA LEU A 52 -6.40 8.82 6.31
C LEU A 52 -6.76 8.81 4.82
N PHE A 53 -5.85 8.35 3.96
CA PHE A 53 -6.09 8.26 2.52
C PHE A 53 -7.22 7.27 2.17
N LEU A 54 -7.23 6.11 2.84
CA LEU A 54 -8.30 5.12 2.70
C LEU A 54 -9.66 5.70 3.09
N TYR A 55 -9.73 6.42 4.20
CA TYR A 55 -10.99 6.92 4.74
C TYR A 55 -11.52 8.13 3.96
N VAL A 56 -10.63 9.06 3.57
CA VAL A 56 -11.01 10.30 2.89
C VAL A 56 -11.22 10.09 1.40
N TRP A 57 -10.40 9.25 0.75
CA TRP A 57 -10.38 9.16 -0.71
C TRP A 57 -11.06 7.88 -1.21
N ILE A 58 -10.72 6.72 -0.65
CA ILE A 58 -11.24 5.44 -1.15
C ILE A 58 -12.71 5.22 -0.76
N ILE A 59 -13.11 5.53 0.47
CA ILE A 59 -14.50 5.29 0.92
C ILE A 59 -15.54 6.04 0.08
N PRO A 60 -15.44 7.37 -0.14
CA PRO A 60 -16.46 8.08 -0.93
C PRO A 60 -16.35 7.76 -2.43
N ARG A 61 -15.14 7.63 -2.98
CA ARG A 61 -14.91 7.39 -4.42
C ARG A 61 -15.40 6.01 -4.87
N TYR A 62 -15.19 4.99 -4.04
CA TYR A 62 -15.51 3.59 -4.36
C TYR A 62 -16.68 3.05 -3.54
N SER A 63 -17.55 3.94 -3.04
CA SER A 63 -18.69 3.58 -2.20
C SER A 63 -19.59 2.53 -2.86
N ASP A 64 -19.84 2.67 -4.16
CA ASP A 64 -20.67 1.78 -4.98
C ASP A 64 -20.04 0.38 -5.15
N GLU A 65 -18.74 0.30 -5.46
CA GLU A 65 -18.00 -0.96 -5.51
C GLU A 65 -18.01 -1.69 -4.15
N PHE A 66 -17.97 -0.95 -3.04
CA PHE A 66 -18.12 -1.56 -1.72
C PHE A 66 -19.51 -2.18 -1.50
N TYR A 67 -20.57 -1.69 -2.15
CA TYR A 67 -21.88 -2.35 -2.12
C TYR A 67 -21.86 -3.66 -2.92
N TYR A 68 -21.23 -3.66 -4.09
CA TYR A 68 -21.01 -4.88 -4.88
C TYR A 68 -20.26 -5.96 -4.10
N TYR A 69 -19.14 -5.60 -3.48
CA TYR A 69 -18.35 -6.53 -2.64
C TYR A 69 -19.10 -7.00 -1.39
N ARG A 70 -19.97 -6.15 -0.84
CA ARG A 70 -20.79 -6.51 0.31
C ARG A 70 -21.87 -7.54 -0.06
N ASN A 71 -22.46 -7.45 -1.24
CA ASN A 71 -23.38 -8.48 -1.76
C ASN A 71 -22.71 -9.84 -1.97
N LEU A 72 -21.40 -9.86 -2.28
CA LEU A 72 -20.58 -11.08 -2.36
C LEU A 72 -20.15 -11.65 -0.98
N GLY A 73 -20.61 -11.03 0.11
CA GLY A 73 -20.30 -11.40 1.48
C GLY A 73 -18.93 -10.94 1.97
N ILE A 74 -18.26 -10.01 1.27
CA ILE A 74 -16.96 -9.49 1.68
C ILE A 74 -17.15 -8.21 2.50
N ARG A 75 -16.67 -8.21 3.74
CA ARG A 75 -16.71 -7.02 4.60
C ARG A 75 -15.69 -5.99 4.13
N ARG A 76 -16.07 -4.70 4.17
CA ARG A 76 -15.18 -3.56 3.83
C ARG A 76 -13.86 -3.61 4.61
N ARG A 77 -13.90 -3.89 5.92
CA ARG A 77 -12.69 -4.00 6.75
C ARG A 77 -11.71 -5.06 6.25
N THR A 78 -12.21 -6.21 5.79
CA THR A 78 -11.36 -7.29 5.27
C THR A 78 -10.73 -6.88 3.94
N LEU A 79 -11.50 -6.25 3.04
CA LEU A 79 -10.99 -5.81 1.75
C LEU A 79 -9.88 -4.76 1.91
N LEU A 80 -10.12 -3.74 2.73
CA LEU A 80 -9.15 -2.68 3.02
C LEU A 80 -7.94 -3.21 3.81
N GLY A 81 -8.16 -4.11 4.77
CA GLY A 81 -7.09 -4.71 5.56
C GLY A 81 -6.14 -5.57 4.73
N VAL A 82 -6.69 -6.40 3.82
CA VAL A 82 -5.87 -7.23 2.91
C VAL A 82 -5.08 -6.34 1.94
N SER A 83 -5.71 -5.30 1.38
CA SER A 83 -5.00 -4.34 0.52
C SER A 83 -3.88 -3.62 1.27
N CYS A 84 -4.11 -3.13 2.49
CA CYS A 84 -3.08 -2.53 3.34
C CYS A 84 -1.93 -3.49 3.65
N ALA A 85 -2.22 -4.75 3.96
CA ALA A 85 -1.19 -5.74 4.29
C ALA A 85 -0.29 -6.06 3.09
N VAL A 86 -0.88 -6.22 1.90
CA VAL A 86 -0.14 -6.43 0.64
C VAL A 86 0.75 -5.22 0.34
N ASP A 87 0.23 -4.02 0.55
CA ASP A 87 0.94 -2.76 0.35
C ASP A 87 2.15 -2.61 1.27
N PHE A 88 1.95 -2.86 2.57
CA PHE A 88 3.03 -2.86 3.56
C PHE A 88 4.11 -3.89 3.23
N GLY A 89 3.70 -5.10 2.83
CA GLY A 89 4.62 -6.14 2.39
C GLY A 89 5.45 -5.72 1.18
N LEU A 90 4.81 -5.15 0.16
CA LEU A 90 5.48 -4.59 -1.02
C LEU A 90 6.44 -3.47 -0.64
N CYS A 91 6.02 -2.55 0.23
CA CYS A 91 6.82 -1.41 0.65
C CYS A 91 8.06 -1.86 1.45
N CYS A 92 7.90 -2.83 2.36
CA CYS A 92 9.01 -3.44 3.09
C CYS A 92 9.98 -4.18 2.16
N LEU A 93 9.48 -4.96 1.19
CA LEU A 93 10.31 -5.63 0.18
C LEU A 93 11.12 -4.64 -0.65
N LEU A 94 10.48 -3.54 -1.08
CA LEU A 94 11.11 -2.51 -1.90
C LEU A 94 12.20 -1.76 -1.11
N LEU A 95 11.92 -1.46 0.16
CA LEU A 95 12.90 -0.87 1.08
C LEU A 95 14.09 -1.82 1.31
N ASN A 96 13.85 -3.11 1.55
CA ASN A 96 14.93 -4.10 1.71
C ASN A 96 15.78 -4.23 0.43
N TYR A 97 15.14 -4.26 -0.74
CA TYR A 97 15.85 -4.23 -2.03
C TYR A 97 16.69 -2.96 -2.19
N SER A 98 16.13 -1.80 -1.86
CA SER A 98 16.85 -0.53 -1.95
C SER A 98 18.03 -0.46 -0.99
N ALA A 99 17.89 -0.98 0.24
CA ALA A 99 18.97 -1.08 1.21
C ALA A 99 20.06 -2.04 0.73
N ALA A 100 19.69 -3.21 0.20
CA ALA A 100 20.64 -4.16 -0.39
C ALA A 100 21.40 -3.55 -1.58
N LEU A 101 20.72 -2.81 -2.46
CA LEU A 101 21.34 -2.06 -3.57
C LEU A 101 22.30 -0.99 -3.06
N LEU A 102 21.94 -0.27 -1.99
CA LEU A 102 22.78 0.75 -1.38
C LEU A 102 24.03 0.15 -0.72
N HIS A 103 23.91 -1.04 -0.14
CA HIS A 103 25.05 -1.79 0.41
C HIS A 103 25.94 -2.39 -0.67
N ALA A 104 25.39 -2.80 -1.82
CA ALA A 104 26.16 -3.32 -2.95
C ALA A 104 26.82 -2.23 -3.80
N ALA A 105 26.31 -1.00 -3.76
CA ALA A 105 26.86 0.15 -4.50
C ALA A 105 27.91 0.96 -3.71
N ARG A 106 28.27 0.51 -2.51
CA ARG A 106 29.29 1.12 -1.63
C ARG A 106 30.53 0.24 -1.59
#